data_AF-A0A531A4F6-F1
#
_entry.id   AF-A0A531A4F6-F1
#
_cell.length_a   1.000
_cell.length_b   1.000
_cell.length_c   1.000
_cell.angle_alpha   90.00
_cell.angle_beta   90.00
_cell.angle_gamma   90.00
#
_symmetry.space_group_name_H-M   'P 1'
#
loop_
_entity.id
_entity.type
_entity.pdbx_description
1 polymer ?
#
loop_
_entity_poly.entity_id
_entity_poly.type
_entity_poly.pdbx_seq_one_letter_code
_entity_poly.pdbx_strand_id
1 'polypeptide(L)' 'MKTYNIALIPGDGIGKDVTGAAWQVMQAAAKRGGFALDGTRFP' A
#
# COMPACT_ATOMS: atom_id res chain seq x y z
N MET A 1 -5.80 14.83 9.84
CA MET A 1 -5.52 13.40 9.61
C MET A 1 -4.13 13.29 9.01
N LYS A 2 -3.22 12.47 9.57
CA LYS A 2 -1.86 12.33 9.04
C LYS A 2 -1.87 11.37 7.85
N THR A 3 -1.16 11.72 6.79
CA THR A 3 -0.97 10.88 5.61
C THR A 3 0.47 10.41 5.55
N TYR A 4 0.68 9.12 5.30
CA TYR A 4 2.00 8.55 5.06
C TYR A 4 2.18 8.21 3.59
N ASN A 5 3.27 8.67 2.99
CA ASN A 5 3.61 8.35 1.60
C ASN A 5 4.38 7.03 1.56
N ILE A 6 3.94 6.10 0.72
CA ILE A 6 4.47 4.75 0.62
C ILE A 6 4.93 4.49 -0.82
N ALA A 7 6.18 4.12 -1.00
CA ALA A 7 6.70 3.60 -2.26
C ALA A 7 6.32 2.11 -2.39
N LEU A 8 5.53 1.77 -3.40
CA LEU A 8 5.14 0.40 -3.73
C LEU A 8 6.12 -0.13 -4.79
N ILE A 9 7.03 -1.02 -4.37
CA ILE A 9 8.04 -1.67 -5.24
C ILE A 9 7.71 -3.17 -5.28
N PRO A 10 6.86 -3.61 -6.23
CA PRO A 10 6.37 -4.99 -6.25
C PRO A 10 7.42 -6.01 -6.69
N GLY A 11 8.46 -5.60 -7.43
CA GLY A 11 9.48 -6.49 -7.94
C GLY A 11 8.95 -7.53 -8.94
N ASP A 12 9.56 -8.72 -8.92
CA ASP A 12 9.37 -9.77 -9.91
C ASP A 12 8.41 -10.90 -9.47
N GLY A 13 8.06 -11.77 -10.42
CA GLY A 13 7.23 -12.95 -10.18
C GLY A 13 5.87 -12.57 -9.58
N ILE A 14 5.49 -13.26 -8.49
CA ILE A 14 4.22 -13.04 -7.80
C ILE A 14 4.19 -11.73 -6.98
N GLY A 15 5.31 -11.01 -6.90
CA GLY A 15 5.45 -9.78 -6.11
C GLY A 15 4.36 -8.74 -6.43
N LYS A 16 4.00 -8.60 -7.70
CA LYS A 16 2.93 -7.68 -8.16
C LYS A 16 1.57 -8.01 -7.56
N ASP A 17 1.22 -9.29 -7.52
CA ASP A 17 -0.08 -9.73 -7.03
C ASP A 17 -0.15 -9.66 -5.50
N VAL A 18 0.89 -10.14 -4.81
CA VAL A 18 0.92 -10.14 -3.34
C VAL A 18 1.04 -8.72 -2.77
N THR A 19 1.82 -7.83 -3.39
CA THR A 19 1.88 -6.41 -3.00
C THR A 19 0.55 -5.72 -3.26
N GLY A 20 -0.15 -6.07 -4.36
CA GLY A 20 -1.50 -5.57 -4.62
C GLY A 20 -2.50 -5.95 -3.53
N ALA A 21 -2.51 -7.22 -3.13
CA ALA A 21 -3.37 -7.71 -2.06
C ALA A 21 -3.01 -7.07 -0.70
N ALA A 22 -1.72 -6.95 -0.38
CA ALA A 22 -1.25 -6.28 0.83
C ALA A 22 -1.71 -4.81 0.88
N TRP A 23 -1.64 -4.09 -0.25
CA TRP A 23 -2.10 -2.70 -0.32
C TRP A 23 -3.59 -2.55 0.01
N GLN A 24 -4.44 -3.48 -0.43
CA GLN A 24 -5.87 -3.47 -0.09
C GLN A 24 -6.10 -3.59 1.42
N VAL A 25 -5.37 -4.49 2.08
CA VAL A 25 -5.42 -4.67 3.53
C VAL A 25 -4.93 -3.42 4.25
N MET A 26 -3.83 -2.82 3.79
CA MET A 26 -3.26 -1.59 4.36
C MET A 26 -4.24 -0.41 4.27
N GLN A 27 -4.92 -0.22 3.14
CA GLN A 27 -5.95 0.82 2.98
C GLN A 27 -7.11 0.61 3.98
N ALA A 28 -7.54 -0.64 4.14
CA ALA A 28 -8.61 -0.99 5.07
C ALA A 28 -8.20 -0.82 6.55
N ALA A 29 -6.92 -1.05 6.87
CA ALA A 29 -6.36 -0.83 8.20
C ALA A 29 -6.20 0.68 8.49
N ALA A 30 -5.69 1.46 7.54
CA ALA A 30 -5.53 2.91 7.66
C ALA A 30 -6.86 3.60 7.96
N LYS A 31 -7.91 3.23 7.21
CA LYS A 31 -9.28 3.73 7.44
C LYS A 31 -9.76 3.45 8.86
N ARG A 32 -9.49 2.25 9.40
CA ARG A 32 -9.85 1.88 10.79
C ARG A 32 -8.99 2.60 11.83
N GLY A 33 -7.72 2.85 11.51
CA GLY A 33 -6.76 3.50 12.39
C GLY A 33 -6.81 5.04 12.39
N GLY A 34 -7.68 5.66 11.59
CA GLY A 34 -7.82 7.12 11.56
C GLY A 34 -6.64 7.86 10.91
N PHE A 35 -5.90 7.19 10.02
CA PHE A 35 -4.85 7.80 9.20
C PHE A 35 -5.04 7.44 7.73
N ALA A 36 -4.30 8.10 6.84
CA ALA A 36 -4.30 7.81 5.41
C ALA A 36 -2.93 7.31 4.94
N LEU A 37 -2.95 6.56 3.84
CA LEU A 37 -1.78 6.15 3.10
C LEU A 37 -1.93 6.66 1.67
N ASP A 38 -0.85 7.20 1.12
CA ASP A 38 -0.75 7.56 -0.29
C ASP A 38 0.35 6.70 -0.93
N GLY A 39 0.01 5.99 -2.00
CA GLY A 39 0.82 4.93 -2.58
C GLY A 39 1.30 5.29 -3.97
N THR A 40 2.62 5.42 -4.14
CA THR A 40 3.24 5.61 -5.47
C THR A 40 3.91 4.32 -5.89
N ARG A 41 3.53 3.79 -7.07
CA ARG A 41 4.15 2.60 -7.63
C ARG A 41 5.44 2.95 -8.37
N PHE A 42 6.47 2.17 -8.12
CA PHE A 42 7.74 2.20 -8.83
C PHE A 42 7.99 0.86 -9.53
N PRO A 43 8.85 0.83 -10.56
CA PRO A 43 9.26 -0.41 -11.23
C PRO A 43 9.77 -1.47 -10.25
#